data_AF-F5NVA0-F1
#
_entry.id   AF-F5NVA0-F1
#
_cell.length_a   1.000
_cell.length_b   1.000
_cell.length_c   1.000
_cell.angle_alpha   90.00
_cell.angle_beta   90.00
_cell.angle_gamma   90.00
#
_symmetry.space_group_name_H-M   'P 1'
#
loop_
_entity.id
_entity.type
_entity.pdbx_description
1 polymer ?
#
loop_
_entity_poly.entity_id
_entity_poly.type
_entity_poly.pdbx_seq_one_letter_code
_entity_poly.pdbx_strand_id
1 'polypeptide(L)'
;MINENLVDQPFLDKYCVGYDEKTLPADAPKNGHYKAYILGEGDDKTAKTPQWASQITGIPVDRIIKLAREIGTTKPAYICQGWGPQRQANGELTARAIAMLPILTGNVGISGGNSGARESTYTITIERLPVLDNPVKTSISCFSWMDAIDHGPQMTALRDGVRGKDKLDVPIKFIWNFKDLKRTLSRPEVLH
;
A
#
# COMPACT_ATOMS: atom_id res chain seq x y z
N MET A 1 -14.45 -15.00 -5.86
CA MET A 1 -14.85 -14.58 -4.50
C MET A 1 -16.12 -13.75 -4.50
N ILE A 2 -16.14 -12.53 -5.07
CA ILE A 2 -17.33 -11.64 -5.04
C ILE A 2 -18.58 -12.32 -5.59
N ASN A 3 -18.54 -12.85 -6.83
CA ASN A 3 -19.69 -13.52 -7.46
C ASN A 3 -20.14 -14.81 -6.76
N GLU A 4 -19.27 -15.41 -5.95
CA GLU A 4 -19.56 -16.64 -5.21
C GLU A 4 -19.88 -16.35 -3.73
N ASN A 5 -20.03 -15.08 -3.35
CA ASN A 5 -20.29 -14.65 -1.97
C ASN A 5 -19.28 -15.20 -0.94
N LEU A 6 -18.01 -15.34 -1.34
CA LEU A 6 -16.92 -15.81 -0.47
C LEU A 6 -16.19 -14.67 0.27
N VAL A 7 -16.80 -13.48 0.32
CA VAL A 7 -16.26 -12.31 1.01
C VAL A 7 -16.92 -12.17 2.39
N ASP A 8 -16.18 -11.66 3.37
CA ASP A 8 -16.69 -11.39 4.71
C ASP A 8 -17.38 -10.02 4.74
N GLN A 9 -18.63 -9.98 4.27
CA GLN A 9 -19.40 -8.74 4.19
C GLN A 9 -19.55 -8.04 5.57
N PRO A 10 -19.84 -8.74 6.70
CA PRO A 10 -19.90 -8.09 8.01
C PRO A 10 -18.58 -7.40 8.40
N PHE A 11 -17.43 -8.02 8.10
CA PHE A 11 -16.13 -7.38 8.33
C PHE A 11 -15.95 -6.14 7.45
N LEU A 12 -16.28 -6.23 6.16
CA LEU A 12 -16.15 -5.13 5.20
C LEU A 12 -17.05 -3.94 5.58
N ASP A 13 -18.31 -4.19 5.93
CA ASP A 13 -19.28 -3.16 6.33
C ASP A 13 -18.83 -2.42 7.60
N LYS A 14 -18.15 -3.12 8.52
CA LYS A 14 -17.77 -2.57 9.82
C LYS A 14 -16.42 -1.84 9.82
N TYR A 15 -15.45 -2.36 9.05
CA TYR A 15 -14.04 -1.94 9.17
C TYR A 15 -13.45 -1.35 7.89
N CYS A 16 -14.17 -1.33 6.78
CA CYS A 16 -13.66 -0.83 5.50
C CYS A 16 -14.49 0.34 4.98
N VAL A 17 -13.83 1.21 4.21
CA VAL A 17 -14.44 2.32 3.48
C VAL A 17 -14.16 2.11 1.99
N GLY A 18 -15.19 2.27 1.16
CA GLY A 18 -15.10 2.21 -0.31
C GLY A 18 -15.03 0.79 -0.91
N TYR A 19 -15.46 -0.25 -0.19
CA TYR A 19 -15.56 -1.59 -0.78
C TYR A 19 -16.74 -1.68 -1.75
N ASP A 20 -17.91 -1.24 -1.31
CA ASP A 20 -19.17 -1.21 -2.03
C ASP A 20 -19.89 0.13 -1.81
N GLU A 21 -21.06 0.32 -2.45
CA GLU A 21 -21.83 1.56 -2.34
C GLU A 21 -22.23 1.92 -0.90
N LYS A 22 -22.38 0.93 0.00
CA LYS A 22 -22.75 1.17 1.40
C LYS A 22 -21.61 1.78 2.20
N THR A 23 -20.39 1.36 1.89
CA THR A 23 -19.17 1.77 2.58
C THR A 23 -18.49 2.95 1.89
N LEU A 24 -19.05 3.44 0.78
CA LEU A 24 -18.52 4.55 0.00
C LEU A 24 -18.89 5.90 0.66
N PRO A 25 -17.97 6.87 0.75
CA PRO A 25 -18.29 8.22 1.24
C PRO A 25 -19.36 8.91 0.40
N ALA A 26 -20.21 9.74 1.03
CA ALA A 26 -21.36 10.35 0.37
C ALA A 26 -21.01 11.34 -0.76
N ASP A 27 -19.80 11.89 -0.73
CA ASP A 27 -19.25 12.79 -1.75
C ASP A 27 -18.55 12.06 -2.89
N ALA A 28 -18.36 10.74 -2.79
CA ALA A 28 -17.70 9.97 -3.82
C ALA A 28 -18.64 9.68 -5.00
N PRO A 29 -18.11 9.56 -6.24
CA PRO A 29 -18.90 9.19 -7.40
C PRO A 29 -19.56 7.82 -7.23
N LYS A 30 -20.81 7.69 -7.71
CA LYS A 30 -21.51 6.40 -7.80
C LYS A 30 -20.63 5.38 -8.53
N ASN A 31 -20.59 4.14 -8.03
CA ASN A 31 -19.71 3.08 -8.54
C ASN A 31 -18.20 3.37 -8.40
N GLY A 32 -17.80 4.37 -7.62
CA GLY A 32 -16.39 4.68 -7.30
C GLY A 32 -15.72 3.70 -6.34
N HIS A 33 -16.43 2.64 -5.93
CA HIS A 33 -15.97 1.65 -4.96
C HIS A 33 -15.25 0.46 -5.61
N TYR A 34 -14.45 -0.26 -4.80
CA TYR A 34 -13.64 -1.40 -5.26
C TYR A 34 -14.45 -2.48 -6.00
N LYS A 35 -15.61 -2.87 -5.46
CA LYS A 35 -16.46 -3.91 -6.04
C LYS A 35 -16.92 -3.57 -7.46
N ALA A 36 -17.31 -2.34 -7.74
CA ALA A 36 -17.74 -1.91 -9.07
C ALA A 36 -16.59 -1.95 -10.07
N TYR A 37 -15.38 -1.56 -9.67
CA TYR A 37 -14.20 -1.68 -10.53
C TYR A 37 -13.88 -3.14 -10.92
N ILE A 38 -14.02 -4.09 -9.97
CA ILE A 38 -13.79 -5.51 -10.25
C ILE A 38 -14.89 -6.10 -11.14
N LEU A 39 -16.15 -5.71 -10.92
CA LEU A 39 -17.28 -6.19 -11.71
C LEU A 39 -17.45 -5.50 -13.07
N GLY A 40 -16.66 -4.45 -13.35
CA GLY A 40 -16.71 -3.71 -14.61
C GLY A 40 -17.83 -2.67 -14.66
N GLU A 41 -18.35 -2.27 -13.51
CA GLU A 41 -19.41 -1.25 -13.35
C GLU A 41 -18.82 0.17 -13.18
N GLY A 42 -17.51 0.26 -12.90
CA GLY A 42 -16.76 1.51 -12.81
C GLY A 42 -16.49 2.16 -14.17
N ASP A 43 -15.55 3.11 -14.22
CA ASP A 43 -15.32 3.95 -15.40
C ASP A 43 -14.72 3.19 -16.59
N ASP A 44 -13.90 2.16 -16.33
CA ASP A 44 -13.22 1.39 -17.38
C ASP A 44 -14.11 0.35 -18.08
N LYS A 45 -15.35 0.17 -17.60
CA LYS A 45 -16.36 -0.76 -18.12
C LYS A 45 -15.85 -2.18 -18.39
N THR A 46 -14.82 -2.61 -17.67
CA THR A 46 -14.13 -3.89 -17.92
C THR A 46 -14.21 -4.80 -16.72
N ALA A 47 -14.96 -5.89 -16.83
CA ALA A 47 -15.04 -6.88 -15.76
C ALA A 47 -13.71 -7.64 -15.61
N LYS A 48 -13.15 -7.66 -14.39
CA LYS A 48 -11.87 -8.32 -14.07
C LYS A 48 -12.08 -9.82 -13.83
N THR A 49 -12.63 -10.48 -14.84
CA THR A 49 -12.97 -11.92 -14.79
C THR A 49 -11.72 -12.81 -14.76
N PRO A 50 -11.83 -14.07 -14.34
CA PRO A 50 -10.75 -15.05 -14.48
C PRO A 50 -10.27 -15.21 -15.92
N GLN A 51 -11.17 -15.14 -16.91
CA GLN A 51 -10.85 -15.21 -18.34
C GLN A 51 -9.99 -14.01 -18.75
N TRP A 52 -10.39 -12.80 -18.36
CA TRP A 52 -9.61 -11.58 -18.58
C TRP A 52 -8.20 -11.68 -17.95
N ALA A 53 -8.13 -12.10 -16.69
CA ALA A 53 -6.86 -12.24 -15.97
C ALA A 53 -5.97 -13.32 -16.59
N SER A 54 -6.55 -14.42 -17.10
CA SER A 54 -5.83 -15.52 -17.74
C SER A 54 -5.10 -15.06 -19.00
N GLN A 55 -5.74 -14.22 -19.83
CA GLN A 55 -5.12 -13.67 -21.04
C GLN A 55 -3.90 -12.79 -20.75
N ILE A 56 -3.90 -12.07 -19.61
CA ILE A 56 -2.81 -11.17 -19.22
C ILE A 56 -1.69 -11.92 -18.51
N THR A 57 -2.04 -12.81 -17.57
CA THR A 57 -1.08 -13.47 -16.69
C THR A 57 -0.52 -14.77 -17.24
N GLY A 58 -1.18 -15.36 -18.25
CA GLY A 58 -0.89 -16.71 -18.74
C GLY A 58 -1.32 -17.83 -17.78
N ILE A 59 -1.94 -17.52 -16.64
CA ILE A 59 -2.40 -18.51 -15.67
C ILE A 59 -3.73 -19.11 -16.15
N PRO A 60 -3.90 -20.44 -16.15
CA PRO A 60 -5.17 -21.06 -16.54
C PRO A 60 -6.34 -20.58 -15.66
N VAL A 61 -7.50 -20.34 -16.30
CA VAL A 61 -8.74 -19.87 -15.63
C VAL A 61 -9.07 -20.71 -14.39
N ASP A 62 -9.01 -22.04 -14.51
CA ASP A 62 -9.35 -22.94 -13.42
C ASP A 62 -8.40 -22.81 -12.22
N ARG A 63 -7.12 -22.47 -12.45
CA ARG A 63 -6.15 -22.23 -11.37
C ARG A 63 -6.46 -20.94 -10.63
N ILE A 64 -6.86 -19.89 -11.34
CA ILE A 64 -7.28 -18.61 -10.73
C ILE A 64 -8.51 -18.83 -9.86
N ILE A 65 -9.53 -19.52 -10.39
CA ILE A 65 -10.77 -19.82 -9.66
C ILE A 65 -10.48 -20.70 -8.44
N LYS A 66 -9.70 -21.77 -8.61
CA LYS A 66 -9.33 -22.68 -7.52
C LYS A 66 -8.64 -21.93 -6.38
N LEU A 67 -7.61 -21.13 -6.68
CA LEU A 67 -6.90 -20.36 -5.66
C LEU A 67 -7.83 -19.36 -4.95
N ALA A 68 -8.70 -18.67 -5.70
CA ALA A 68 -9.65 -17.73 -5.13
C ALA A 68 -10.65 -18.42 -4.18
N ARG A 69 -11.08 -19.65 -4.49
CA ARG A 69 -11.95 -20.45 -3.61
C ARG A 69 -11.20 -20.98 -2.40
N GLU A 70 -9.97 -21.45 -2.56
CA GLU A 70 -9.11 -21.87 -1.44
C GLU A 70 -8.95 -20.70 -0.45
N ILE A 71 -8.57 -19.52 -0.92
CA ILE A 71 -8.47 -18.32 -0.08
C ILE A 71 -9.81 -17.96 0.58
N GLY A 72 -10.91 -17.97 -0.17
CA GLY A 72 -12.23 -17.57 0.33
C GLY A 72 -12.86 -18.55 1.33
N THR A 73 -12.45 -19.82 1.30
CA THR A 73 -13.00 -20.89 2.16
C THR A 73 -12.11 -21.27 3.33
N THR A 74 -10.81 -20.95 3.28
CA THR A 74 -9.87 -21.17 4.39
C THR A 74 -10.03 -20.09 5.45
N LYS A 75 -10.30 -20.51 6.70
CA LYS A 75 -10.34 -19.62 7.88
C LYS A 75 -9.56 -20.23 9.06
N PRO A 76 -8.51 -19.58 9.58
CA PRO A 76 -7.90 -18.33 9.09
C PRO A 76 -7.00 -18.56 7.85
N ALA A 77 -6.96 -17.58 6.95
CA ALA A 77 -6.00 -17.55 5.83
C ALA A 77 -4.97 -16.44 6.04
N TYR A 78 -3.70 -16.81 6.15
CA TYR A 78 -2.58 -15.88 6.19
C TYR A 78 -2.00 -15.65 4.80
N ILE A 79 -1.95 -14.39 4.36
CA ILE A 79 -1.46 -13.99 3.04
C ILE A 79 -0.35 -12.97 3.24
N CYS A 80 0.88 -13.35 2.92
CA CYS A 80 2.01 -12.45 3.05
C CYS A 80 2.75 -12.24 1.74
N GLN A 81 3.05 -10.98 1.43
CA GLN A 81 3.95 -10.62 0.34
C GLN A 81 5.37 -10.37 0.85
N GLY A 82 6.35 -10.82 0.07
CA GLY A 82 7.74 -10.39 0.25
C GLY A 82 7.97 -8.97 -0.29
N TRP A 83 9.25 -8.60 -0.43
CA TRP A 83 9.62 -7.29 -0.99
C TRP A 83 9.74 -7.28 -2.52
N GLY A 84 9.53 -8.40 -3.21
CA GLY A 84 9.58 -8.43 -4.67
C GLY A 84 8.52 -7.54 -5.33
N PRO A 85 7.22 -7.72 -5.03
CA PRO A 85 6.13 -7.10 -5.77
C PRO A 85 6.14 -5.57 -5.83
N GLN A 86 6.70 -4.91 -4.81
CA GLN A 86 6.76 -3.44 -4.76
C GLN A 86 7.97 -2.84 -5.51
N ARG A 87 8.97 -3.64 -5.91
CA ARG A 87 10.22 -3.20 -6.58
C ARG A 87 10.08 -3.13 -8.10
N GLN A 88 8.94 -2.65 -8.57
CA GLN A 88 8.65 -2.48 -9.99
C GLN A 88 7.69 -1.30 -10.17
N ALA A 89 7.52 -0.87 -11.42
CA ALA A 89 6.50 0.10 -11.76
C ALA A 89 5.12 -0.39 -11.27
N ASN A 90 4.33 0.52 -10.69
CA ASN A 90 3.01 0.23 -10.10
C ASN A 90 3.07 -0.80 -8.94
N GLY A 91 4.21 -0.91 -8.27
CA GLY A 91 4.43 -1.85 -7.17
C GLY A 91 3.51 -1.60 -5.97
N GLU A 92 3.15 -0.34 -5.74
CA GLU A 92 2.18 0.08 -4.72
C GLU A 92 0.77 -0.44 -5.01
N LEU A 93 0.36 -0.47 -6.29
CA LEU A 93 -0.93 -1.04 -6.69
C LEU A 93 -0.92 -2.56 -6.50
N THR A 94 0.18 -3.21 -6.85
CA THR A 94 0.36 -4.65 -6.64
C THR A 94 0.28 -5.02 -5.16
N ALA A 95 1.00 -4.28 -4.31
CA ALA A 95 0.97 -4.45 -2.86
C ALA A 95 -0.44 -4.27 -2.28
N ARG A 96 -1.16 -3.22 -2.73
CA ARG A 96 -2.55 -2.97 -2.32
C ARG A 96 -3.48 -4.10 -2.76
N ALA A 97 -3.36 -4.58 -4.00
CA ALA A 97 -4.17 -5.67 -4.52
C ALA A 97 -3.97 -6.99 -3.74
N ILE A 98 -2.74 -7.30 -3.33
CA ILE A 98 -2.45 -8.48 -2.48
C ILE A 98 -3.07 -8.29 -1.09
N ALA A 99 -2.92 -7.10 -0.49
CA ALA A 99 -3.49 -6.80 0.82
C ALA A 99 -5.03 -6.84 0.85
N MET A 100 -5.70 -6.63 -0.29
CA MET A 100 -7.15 -6.77 -0.37
C MET A 100 -7.63 -8.20 -0.12
N LEU A 101 -6.84 -9.24 -0.40
CA LEU A 101 -7.27 -10.63 -0.21
C LEU A 101 -7.62 -10.97 1.26
N PRO A 102 -6.75 -10.71 2.26
CA PRO A 102 -7.10 -10.92 3.66
C PRO A 102 -8.18 -9.94 4.17
N ILE A 103 -8.28 -8.73 3.59
CA ILE A 103 -9.35 -7.77 3.92
C ILE A 103 -10.72 -8.31 3.46
N LEU A 104 -10.82 -8.76 2.20
CA LEU A 104 -12.04 -9.31 1.61
C LEU A 104 -12.54 -10.55 2.35
N THR A 105 -11.65 -11.30 3.00
CA THR A 105 -11.97 -12.56 3.68
C THR A 105 -12.04 -12.42 5.20
N GLY A 106 -11.93 -11.19 5.75
CA GLY A 106 -12.04 -10.94 7.19
C GLY A 106 -10.89 -11.52 8.01
N ASN A 107 -9.73 -11.78 7.39
CA ASN A 107 -8.59 -12.44 8.01
C ASN A 107 -7.64 -11.45 8.71
N VAL A 108 -7.98 -10.16 8.80
CA VAL A 108 -7.14 -9.15 9.46
C VAL A 108 -7.48 -9.07 10.95
N GLY A 109 -6.45 -9.11 11.81
CA GLY A 109 -6.58 -8.92 13.25
C GLY A 109 -6.97 -10.16 14.04
N ILE A 110 -6.96 -11.36 13.44
CA ILE A 110 -7.31 -12.63 14.10
C ILE A 110 -6.09 -13.54 14.26
N SER A 111 -6.14 -14.45 15.26
CA SER A 111 -5.09 -15.45 15.45
C SER A 111 -4.97 -16.38 14.24
N GLY A 112 -3.76 -16.58 13.74
CA GLY A 112 -3.48 -17.33 12.50
C GLY A 112 -3.84 -16.57 11.21
N GLY A 113 -4.37 -15.35 11.32
CA GLY A 113 -4.64 -14.44 10.20
C GLY A 113 -3.55 -13.38 10.04
N ASN A 114 -3.88 -12.33 9.30
CA ASN A 114 -3.01 -11.21 8.99
C ASN A 114 -2.98 -10.15 10.09
N SER A 115 -1.82 -9.59 10.40
CA SER A 115 -1.71 -8.42 11.27
C SER A 115 -1.89 -7.09 10.52
N GLY A 116 -1.92 -7.12 9.18
CA GLY A 116 -1.82 -5.93 8.33
C GLY A 116 -0.36 -5.51 8.04
N ALA A 117 0.62 -6.24 8.59
CA ALA A 117 2.04 -6.07 8.30
C ALA A 117 2.64 -7.38 7.78
N ARG A 118 3.82 -7.27 7.16
CA ARG A 118 4.66 -8.41 6.81
C ARG A 118 5.03 -9.21 8.07
N GLU A 119 5.30 -10.52 7.94
CA GLU A 119 5.96 -11.29 8.99
C GLU A 119 7.24 -10.59 9.42
N SER A 120 7.43 -10.43 10.73
CA SER A 120 8.69 -9.94 11.27
C SER A 120 9.56 -11.13 11.64
N THR A 121 10.84 -11.06 11.32
CA THR A 121 11.82 -12.03 11.79
C THR A 121 12.32 -11.62 13.17
N TYR A 122 12.71 -12.60 13.98
CA TYR A 122 13.50 -12.34 15.19
C TYR A 122 14.74 -11.53 14.80
N THR A 123 14.90 -10.35 15.39
CA THR A 123 16.00 -9.46 15.08
C THR A 123 17.20 -9.90 15.91
N ILE A 124 18.21 -10.49 15.26
CA ILE A 124 19.54 -10.59 15.86
C ILE A 124 20.15 -9.20 15.77
N THR A 125 20.38 -8.56 16.90
CA THR A 125 20.93 -7.21 16.97
C THR A 125 22.34 -7.24 16.40
N ILE A 126 22.54 -6.62 15.23
CA ILE A 126 23.86 -6.34 14.70
C ILE A 126 24.25 -4.96 15.25
N GLU A 127 25.46 -4.85 15.79
CA GLU A 127 26.02 -3.56 16.20
C GLU A 127 25.93 -2.57 15.04
N ARG A 128 25.31 -1.43 15.30
CA ARG A 128 25.14 -0.38 14.30
C ARG A 128 26.38 0.50 14.34
N LEU A 129 26.80 0.97 13.16
CA LEU A 129 27.79 2.04 13.12
C LEU A 129 27.24 3.24 13.91
N PRO A 130 28.08 3.90 14.74
CA PRO A 130 27.67 5.10 15.46
C PRO A 130 27.17 6.13 14.44
N VAL A 131 25.95 6.60 14.64
CA VAL A 131 25.34 7.66 13.83
C VAL A 131 25.58 8.98 14.57
N LEU A 132 26.08 9.99 13.85
CA LEU A 132 26.21 11.34 14.39
C LEU A 132 24.82 11.94 14.63
N ASP A 133 24.73 12.88 15.56
CA ASP A 133 23.52 13.65 15.76
C ASP A 133 23.28 14.57 14.57
N ASN A 134 22.15 14.38 13.88
CA ASN A 134 21.75 15.28 12.81
C ASN A 134 21.36 16.64 13.42
N PRO A 135 22.08 17.75 13.10
CA PRO A 135 21.77 19.08 13.61
C PRO A 135 20.45 19.63 13.01
N VAL A 136 20.05 19.16 11.84
CA VAL A 136 18.80 19.57 11.17
C VAL A 136 17.63 18.77 11.76
N LYS A 137 16.79 19.45 12.54
CA LYS A 137 15.57 18.87 13.12
C LYS A 137 14.34 19.00 12.23
N THR A 138 14.43 19.86 11.21
CA THR A 138 13.38 20.01 10.21
C THR A 138 13.22 18.71 9.43
N SER A 139 11.99 18.25 9.29
CA SER A 139 11.69 17.03 8.53
C SER A 139 10.42 17.15 7.72
N ILE A 140 10.38 16.41 6.62
CA ILE A 140 9.24 16.28 5.73
C ILE A 140 9.02 14.81 5.42
N SER A 141 7.83 14.49 4.90
CA SER A 141 7.54 13.16 4.37
C SER A 141 8.48 12.81 3.21
N CYS A 142 8.91 11.55 3.09
CA CYS A 142 9.66 11.13 1.91
C CYS A 142 8.82 11.18 0.63
N PHE A 143 7.49 11.15 0.74
CA PHE A 143 6.59 11.29 -0.39
C PHE A 143 6.54 12.71 -0.97
N SER A 144 6.93 13.72 -0.19
CA SER A 144 6.91 15.13 -0.62
C SER A 144 8.29 15.65 -1.02
N TRP A 145 9.26 14.77 -1.27
CA TRP A 145 10.58 15.21 -1.75
C TRP A 145 10.51 15.85 -3.14
N MET A 146 9.63 15.37 -4.02
CA MET A 146 9.44 15.99 -5.33
C MET A 146 8.88 17.41 -5.19
N ASP A 147 7.87 17.59 -4.34
CA ASP A 147 7.33 18.91 -4.01
C ASP A 147 8.40 19.82 -3.39
N ALA A 148 9.24 19.25 -2.52
CA ALA A 148 10.33 19.99 -1.89
C ALA A 148 11.44 20.38 -2.87
N ILE A 149 11.65 19.65 -3.96
CA ILE A 149 12.58 20.02 -5.04
C ILE A 149 11.97 21.17 -5.87
N ASP A 150 10.71 21.04 -6.25
CA ASP A 150 10.01 21.95 -7.17
C ASP A 150 9.64 23.29 -6.50
N HIS A 151 8.96 23.23 -5.35
CA HIS A 151 8.39 24.37 -4.65
C HIS A 151 8.56 24.26 -3.11
N GLY A 152 9.73 23.83 -2.67
CA GLY A 152 10.06 23.70 -1.25
C GLY A 152 9.74 24.94 -0.40
N PRO A 153 10.15 26.17 -0.77
CA PRO A 153 9.89 27.38 0.03
C PRO A 153 8.40 27.70 0.28
N GLN A 154 7.50 27.10 -0.51
CA GLN A 154 6.05 27.23 -0.39
C GLN A 154 5.44 26.17 0.54
N MET A 155 6.20 25.12 0.89
CA MET A 155 5.74 24.05 1.78
C MET A 155 5.71 24.49 3.24
N THR A 156 4.60 24.25 3.93
CA THR A 156 4.34 24.69 5.31
C THR A 156 4.01 23.54 6.25
N ALA A 157 4.06 23.80 7.55
CA ALA A 157 3.69 22.85 8.58
C ALA A 157 2.23 22.40 8.47
N LEU A 158 1.32 23.33 8.17
CA LEU A 158 -0.12 23.07 8.13
C LEU A 158 -0.57 22.37 6.86
N ARG A 159 -0.06 22.78 5.70
CA ARG A 159 -0.51 22.25 4.40
C ARG A 159 0.25 20.98 4.00
N ASP A 160 1.56 20.92 4.25
CA ASP A 160 2.45 19.91 3.68
C ASP A 160 3.12 19.03 4.74
N GLY A 161 2.81 19.26 6.02
CA GLY A 161 3.32 18.46 7.14
C GLY A 161 4.80 18.68 7.45
N VAL A 162 5.35 19.86 7.15
CA VAL A 162 6.70 20.25 7.61
C VAL A 162 6.76 20.20 9.13
N ARG A 163 7.76 19.52 9.68
CA ARG A 163 7.97 19.40 11.14
C ARG A 163 9.24 20.11 11.54
N GLY A 164 9.24 20.70 12.74
CA GLY A 164 10.40 21.39 13.31
C GLY A 164 10.59 22.83 12.83
N LYS A 165 9.78 23.31 11.88
CA LYS A 165 9.66 24.70 11.42
C LYS A 165 8.27 24.94 10.82
N ASP A 166 7.88 26.21 10.66
CA ASP A 166 6.62 26.60 10.02
C ASP A 166 6.60 26.39 8.51
N LYS A 167 7.77 26.44 7.86
CA LYS A 167 7.96 26.21 6.43
C LYS A 167 9.39 25.76 6.11
N LEU A 168 9.62 25.29 4.89
CA LEU A 168 10.98 25.13 4.37
C LEU A 168 11.54 26.48 3.92
N ASP A 169 12.81 26.73 4.22
CA ASP A 169 13.49 27.98 3.82
C ASP A 169 14.04 27.90 2.39
N VAL A 170 14.45 26.69 1.98
CA VAL A 170 15.05 26.38 0.68
C VAL A 170 14.50 25.06 0.15
N PRO A 171 14.45 24.87 -1.18
CA PRO A 171 14.08 23.57 -1.75
C PRO A 171 15.21 22.55 -1.60
N ILE A 172 14.90 21.27 -1.78
CA ILE A 172 15.92 20.23 -1.90
C ILE A 172 16.71 20.45 -3.19
N LYS A 173 18.00 20.74 -3.05
CA LYS A 173 18.92 20.95 -4.18
C LYS A 173 19.69 19.70 -4.57
N PHE A 174 19.82 18.75 -3.64
CA PHE A 174 20.64 17.58 -3.84
C PHE A 174 20.13 16.42 -2.97
N ILE A 175 20.08 15.22 -3.56
CA ILE A 175 19.78 13.98 -2.85
C ILE A 175 20.94 13.03 -3.07
N TRP A 176 21.71 12.80 -2.01
CA TRP A 176 22.71 11.74 -1.99
C TRP A 176 22.04 10.43 -1.57
N ASN A 177 22.05 9.42 -2.43
CA ASN A 177 21.65 8.06 -2.07
C ASN A 177 22.84 7.12 -2.24
N PHE A 178 23.36 6.61 -1.12
CA PHE A 178 24.39 5.59 -1.15
C PHE A 178 23.76 4.21 -0.97
N LYS A 179 23.95 3.34 -1.96
CA LYS A 179 23.57 1.94 -1.87
C LYS A 179 24.66 1.16 -1.14
N ASP A 180 24.51 1.04 0.17
CA ASP A 180 25.22 0.00 0.92
C ASP A 180 24.36 -1.27 0.88
N LEU A 181 24.96 -2.43 0.64
CA LEU A 181 24.27 -3.72 0.47
C LEU A 181 23.53 -4.17 1.76
N LYS A 182 23.54 -3.36 2.82
CA LYS A 182 22.83 -3.55 4.10
C LYS A 182 22.02 -2.34 4.61
N ARG A 183 21.82 -1.24 3.86
CA ARG A 183 21.13 -0.06 4.44
C ARG A 183 20.31 0.75 3.44
N THR A 184 19.00 0.83 3.69
CA THR A 184 18.12 1.86 3.12
C THR A 184 18.24 3.12 3.97
N LEU A 185 19.10 4.07 3.58
CA LEU A 185 19.00 5.46 4.05
C LEU A 185 18.17 6.24 3.05
N SER A 186 16.86 6.28 3.27
CA SER A 186 15.99 7.26 2.62
C SER A 186 15.94 8.54 3.46
N ARG A 187 17.06 9.27 3.57
CA ARG A 187 17.04 10.66 4.08
C ARG A 187 18.08 11.50 3.33
N PRO A 188 17.66 12.52 2.55
CA PRO A 188 18.56 13.50 1.99
C PRO A 188 19.14 14.35 3.11
N GLU A 189 20.47 14.44 3.16
CA GLU A 189 21.16 15.49 3.90
C GLU A 189 21.26 16.71 2.97
N VAL A 190 20.68 17.83 3.39
CA VAL A 190 20.86 19.13 2.73
C VAL A 190 22.14 19.73 3.32
N LEU A 191 23.20 19.80 2.50
CA LEU A 191 24.41 20.54 2.84
C LEU A 191 24.11 22.05 2.70
N HIS A 192 24.42 22.81 3.76
CA HIS A 192 24.44 24.27 3.77
C HIS A 192 25.71 24.81 3.10
#